data_AF-A0A347WAY3-F1
#
_entry.id   AF-A0A347WAY3-F1
#
_cell.length_a   1.000
_cell.length_b   1.000
_cell.length_c   1.000
_cell.angle_alpha   90.00
_cell.angle_beta   90.00
_cell.angle_gamma   90.00
#
_symmetry.space_group_name_H-M   'P 1'
#
loop_
_entity.id
_entity.type
_entity.pdbx_description
1 polymer ?
#
loop_
_entity_poly.entity_id
_entity_poly.type
_entity_poly.pdbx_seq_one_letter_code
_entity_poly.pdbx_strand_id
1 'polypeptide(L)'
;MVVSAGAWLSTKLHELHEWNRGLLTLNGGTIIINHSYSSTVTMLSVDVLGGGSVIFSAQEKPGGTLLLHLTRKGVARRGLQLVFQGCEKQFACYDPMADMTLVGLMPDGETPHGWAALRLDGNPWNITHPTYVAKDWPYGLRREWRADGHDSVMLELSC
;
A
#
# COMPACT_ATOMS: atom_id res chain seq x y z
N MET A 1 12.59 3.85 13.78
CA MET A 1 12.53 5.29 13.40
C MET A 1 11.09 5.76 13.52
N VAL A 2 10.82 7.02 13.90
CA VAL A 2 9.44 7.54 14.05
C VAL A 2 9.21 8.73 13.11
N VAL A 3 8.14 8.68 12.32
CA VAL A 3 7.67 9.77 11.44
C VAL A 3 6.48 10.46 12.09
N SER A 4 6.74 11.54 12.81
CA SER A 4 5.76 12.30 13.58
C SER A 4 4.98 13.31 12.74
N ALA A 5 3.89 13.86 13.28
CA ALA A 5 3.14 14.95 12.65
C ALA A 5 4.04 16.10 12.19
N GLY A 6 3.84 16.54 10.94
CA GLY A 6 4.66 17.58 10.30
C GLY A 6 6.00 17.08 9.73
N ALA A 7 6.41 15.84 10.03
CA ALA A 7 7.58 15.23 9.43
C ALA A 7 7.21 14.43 8.17
N TRP A 8 8.18 14.36 7.26
CA TRP A 8 8.11 13.60 6.02
C TRP A 8 9.37 12.76 5.85
N LEU A 9 9.17 11.50 5.46
CA LEU A 9 10.23 10.60 5.03
C LEU A 9 10.01 10.33 3.54
N SER A 10 11.00 10.64 2.71
CA SER A 10 10.99 10.29 1.28
C SER A 10 12.16 9.36 1.00
N THR A 11 11.87 8.19 0.43
CA THR A 11 12.88 7.16 0.18
C THR A 11 12.57 6.38 -1.09
N LYS A 12 13.59 5.75 -1.67
CA LYS A 12 13.49 4.86 -2.82
C LYS A 12 13.46 3.40 -2.39
N LEU A 13 12.88 2.54 -3.23
CA LEU A 13 12.73 1.12 -2.93
C LEU A 13 14.04 0.42 -2.54
N HIS A 14 15.14 0.66 -3.27
CA HIS A 14 16.42 0.02 -3.00
C HIS A 14 17.07 0.48 -1.68
N GLU A 15 16.77 1.69 -1.21
CA GLU A 15 17.26 2.22 0.07
C GLU A 15 16.58 1.54 1.26
N LEU A 16 15.33 1.09 1.07
CA LEU A 16 14.56 0.35 2.08
C LEU A 16 15.07 -1.08 2.29
N HIS A 17 15.81 -1.65 1.34
CA HIS A 17 16.35 -3.01 1.49
C HIS A 17 17.27 -3.14 2.72
N GLU A 18 18.08 -2.13 2.96
CA GLU A 18 18.97 -2.04 4.12
C GLU A 18 18.20 -1.87 5.44
N TRP A 19 16.92 -1.50 5.36
CA TRP A 19 16.04 -1.23 6.51
C TRP A 19 15.18 -2.42 6.89
N ASN A 20 15.28 -3.55 6.17
CA ASN A 20 14.56 -4.81 6.44
C ASN A 20 14.74 -5.37 7.88
N ARG A 21 15.54 -4.72 8.74
CA ARG A 21 15.78 -5.10 10.15
C ARG A 21 15.20 -4.12 11.18
N GLY A 22 14.67 -2.97 10.76
CA GLY A 22 14.19 -1.91 11.66
C GLY A 22 12.68 -1.73 11.61
N LEU A 23 12.06 -1.46 12.76
CA LEU A 23 10.66 -1.04 12.84
C LEU A 23 10.54 0.46 12.52
N LEU A 24 9.71 0.79 11.52
CA LEU A 24 9.29 2.16 11.23
C LEU A 24 7.97 2.42 11.96
N THR A 25 7.83 3.60 12.57
CA THR A 25 6.59 4.01 13.22
C THR A 25 6.04 5.25 12.54
N LEU A 26 4.76 5.19 12.15
CA LEU A 26 4.01 6.32 11.60
C LEU A 26 3.08 6.89 12.68
N ASN A 27 3.30 8.16 13.04
CA ASN A 27 2.55 8.86 14.08
C ASN A 27 2.10 10.25 13.60
N GLY A 28 1.23 10.28 12.60
CA GLY A 28 0.65 11.48 12.03
C GLY A 28 1.51 12.19 10.96
N GLY A 29 2.68 11.65 10.63
CA GLY A 29 3.52 12.16 9.55
C GLY A 29 3.21 11.55 8.18
N THR A 30 4.14 11.72 7.25
CA THR A 30 4.02 11.23 5.86
C THR A 30 5.22 10.38 5.46
N ILE A 31 4.97 9.20 4.91
CA ILE A 31 5.97 8.36 4.25
C ILE A 31 5.72 8.41 2.75
N ILE A 32 6.72 8.78 1.98
CA ILE A 32 6.71 8.80 0.53
C ILE A 32 7.66 7.71 0.05
N ILE A 33 7.11 6.74 -0.65
CA ILE A 33 7.84 5.63 -1.25
C ILE A 33 7.89 5.91 -2.74
N ASN A 34 9.08 6.29 -3.21
CA ASN A 34 9.33 6.49 -4.62
C ASN A 34 9.71 5.15 -5.24
N HIS A 35 9.05 4.82 -6.33
CA HIS A 35 9.39 3.62 -7.07
C HIS A 35 10.83 3.73 -7.62
N SER A 36 11.58 2.64 -7.56
CA SER A 36 12.92 2.54 -8.13
C SER A 36 13.19 1.08 -8.48
N TYR A 37 14.03 0.81 -9.48
CA TYR A 37 14.38 -0.56 -9.83
C TYR A 37 14.93 -1.33 -8.62
N SER A 38 14.41 -2.54 -8.41
CA SER A 38 14.93 -3.48 -7.42
C SER A 38 14.82 -4.90 -7.96
N SER A 39 15.92 -5.65 -7.90
CA SER A 39 15.94 -7.09 -8.16
C SER A 39 15.56 -7.91 -6.91
N THR A 40 15.39 -7.26 -5.75
CA THR A 40 15.05 -7.92 -4.49
C THR A 40 13.66 -7.53 -4.01
N VAL A 41 12.95 -8.49 -3.41
CA VAL A 41 11.72 -8.23 -2.67
C VAL A 41 12.10 -7.53 -1.38
N THR A 42 11.55 -6.34 -1.16
CA THR A 42 11.74 -5.60 0.10
C THR A 42 10.50 -5.74 0.97
N MET A 43 10.69 -6.04 2.26
CA MET A 43 9.59 -6.13 3.22
C MET A 43 9.74 -5.04 4.28
N LEU A 44 8.99 -3.96 4.14
CA LEU A 44 9.01 -2.89 5.13
C LEU A 44 7.87 -3.09 6.12
N SER A 45 8.19 -3.20 7.42
CA SER A 45 7.19 -3.22 8.48
C SER A 45 6.99 -1.83 9.07
N VAL A 46 5.75 -1.33 9.07
CA VAL A 46 5.40 -0.02 9.65
C VAL A 46 4.30 -0.19 10.69
N ASP A 47 4.57 0.28 11.90
CA ASP A 47 3.60 0.38 12.98
C ASP A 47 2.91 1.74 12.95
N VAL A 48 1.59 1.75 12.81
CA VAL A 48 0.80 2.96 12.65
C VAL A 48 0.09 3.26 13.97
N LEU A 49 0.60 4.25 14.71
CA LEU A 49 0.09 4.63 16.04
C LEU A 49 -0.91 5.79 15.97
N GLY A 50 -0.56 6.84 15.23
CA GLY A 50 -1.29 8.12 15.20
C GLY A 50 -1.98 8.43 13.89
N GLY A 51 -2.15 7.42 13.02
CA GLY A 51 -2.53 7.64 11.62
C GLY A 51 -1.39 8.29 10.84
N GLY A 52 -1.73 8.97 9.75
CA GLY A 52 -0.77 9.63 8.86
C GLY A 52 -1.05 9.30 7.41
N SER A 53 -0.06 9.54 6.56
CA SER A 53 -0.16 9.28 5.12
C SER A 53 0.98 8.41 4.63
N VAL A 54 0.66 7.45 3.76
CA VAL A 54 1.63 6.70 2.97
C VAL A 54 1.35 6.96 1.50
N ILE A 55 2.34 7.50 0.81
CA ILE A 55 2.26 7.89 -0.60
C ILE A 55 3.14 6.96 -1.42
N PHE A 56 2.54 6.28 -2.40
CA PHE A 56 3.22 5.50 -3.41
C PHE A 56 3.33 6.36 -4.67
N SER A 57 4.55 6.84 -4.95
CA SER A 57 4.84 7.68 -6.10
C SER A 57 5.25 6.84 -7.31
N ALA A 58 4.53 6.98 -8.43
CA ALA A 58 4.83 6.32 -9.70
C ALA A 58 5.72 7.16 -10.63
N GLN A 59 6.52 8.10 -10.09
CA GLN A 59 7.36 9.03 -10.89
C GLN A 59 8.24 8.32 -11.92
N GLU A 60 8.66 7.08 -11.66
CA GLU A 60 9.35 6.23 -12.62
C GLU A 60 8.82 4.80 -12.42
N LYS A 61 8.39 4.08 -13.47
CA LYS A 61 8.00 2.64 -13.39
C LYS A 61 9.14 1.65 -13.78
N PRO A 62 10.42 1.80 -13.39
CA PRO A 62 11.42 0.78 -13.67
C PRO A 62 11.20 -0.38 -12.69
N GLY A 63 10.94 -1.59 -13.19
CA GLY A 63 10.37 -2.71 -12.42
C GLY A 63 10.99 -3.01 -11.04
N GLY A 64 10.21 -3.60 -10.14
CA GLY A 64 10.61 -3.98 -8.78
C GLY A 64 9.42 -4.48 -7.97
N THR A 65 9.66 -5.04 -6.78
CA THR A 65 8.58 -5.53 -5.88
C THR A 65 8.84 -5.10 -4.43
N LEU A 66 7.94 -4.30 -3.90
CA LEU A 66 7.82 -3.91 -2.50
C LEU A 66 6.62 -4.61 -1.86
N LEU A 67 6.85 -5.26 -0.73
CA LEU A 67 5.79 -5.63 0.19
C LEU A 67 5.87 -4.69 1.41
N LEU A 68 4.89 -3.80 1.55
CA LEU A 68 4.74 -2.97 2.73
C LEU A 68 3.76 -3.66 3.69
N HIS A 69 4.23 -4.09 4.85
CA HIS A 69 3.38 -4.62 5.90
C HIS A 69 3.03 -3.50 6.88
N LEU A 70 1.78 -3.05 6.85
CA LEU A 70 1.28 -2.06 7.80
C LEU A 70 0.54 -2.77 8.92
N THR A 71 1.05 -2.59 10.14
CA THR A 71 0.37 -3.06 11.35
C THR A 71 -0.23 -1.85 12.06
N ARG A 72 -1.51 -1.97 12.45
CA ARG A 72 -2.21 -0.96 13.27
C ARG A 72 -2.49 -1.59 14.63
N LYS A 73 -1.61 -1.39 15.61
CA LYS A 73 -1.81 -1.94 16.96
C LYS A 73 -2.75 -1.04 17.77
N GLY A 74 -3.92 -1.56 18.14
CA GLY A 74 -4.90 -0.89 18.99
C GLY A 74 -5.88 0.02 18.22
N VAL A 75 -6.71 0.76 18.97
CA VAL A 75 -7.68 1.70 18.39
C VAL A 75 -6.92 2.92 17.88
N ALA A 76 -6.60 2.92 16.58
CA ALA A 76 -5.96 4.06 15.93
C ALA A 76 -6.82 5.31 16.19
N ARG A 77 -6.24 6.38 16.73
CA ARG A 77 -7.03 7.58 17.08
C ARG A 77 -7.31 8.49 15.88
N ARG A 78 -6.71 8.20 14.74
CA ARG A 78 -6.78 8.97 13.49
C ARG A 78 -6.72 8.02 12.30
N GLY A 79 -7.31 8.45 11.19
CA GLY A 79 -7.28 7.71 9.93
C GLY A 79 -5.87 7.58 9.36
N LEU A 80 -5.66 6.51 8.61
CA LEU A 80 -4.48 6.34 7.76
C LEU A 80 -4.89 6.57 6.31
N GLN A 81 -4.20 7.47 5.63
CA GLN A 81 -4.41 7.76 4.22
C GLN A 81 -3.37 7.01 3.38
N LEU A 82 -3.85 6.31 2.35
CA LEU A 82 -3.02 5.66 1.35
C LEU A 82 -3.22 6.39 0.02
N VAL A 83 -2.15 6.94 -0.54
CA VAL A 83 -2.20 7.71 -1.78
C VAL A 83 -1.39 6.99 -2.83
N PHE A 84 -2.04 6.61 -3.93
CA PHE A 84 -1.41 5.96 -5.07
C PHE A 84 -1.36 6.98 -6.22
N GLN A 85 -0.18 7.54 -6.48
CA GLN A 85 0.01 8.57 -7.50
C GLN A 85 0.35 7.94 -8.85
N GLY A 86 -0.10 8.56 -9.95
CA GLY A 86 0.20 8.10 -11.31
C GLY A 86 -0.42 6.76 -11.67
N CYS A 87 -1.51 6.38 -11.00
CA CYS A 87 -2.33 5.22 -11.35
C CYS A 87 -3.76 5.64 -11.64
N GLU A 88 -4.35 5.10 -12.72
CA GLU A 88 -5.75 5.35 -13.04
C GLU A 88 -6.72 4.56 -12.16
N LYS A 89 -6.27 3.40 -11.67
CA LYS A 89 -7.06 2.45 -10.88
C LYS A 89 -6.23 1.84 -9.76
N GLN A 90 -6.90 1.59 -8.65
CA GLN A 90 -6.35 0.91 -7.48
C GLN A 90 -7.28 -0.22 -7.04
N PHE A 91 -6.71 -1.31 -6.56
CA PHE A 91 -7.45 -2.48 -6.12
C PHE A 91 -7.04 -2.96 -4.74
N ALA A 92 -8.00 -3.52 -4.01
CA ALA A 92 -7.77 -4.26 -2.79
C ALA A 92 -8.44 -5.63 -2.88
N CYS A 93 -7.75 -6.67 -2.42
CA CYS A 93 -8.27 -8.03 -2.32
C CYS A 93 -8.25 -8.47 -0.85
N TYR A 94 -9.35 -9.00 -0.35
CA TYR A 94 -9.46 -9.55 1.00
C TYR A 94 -9.43 -11.08 0.95
N ASP A 95 -8.60 -11.69 1.80
CA ASP A 95 -8.55 -13.12 2.07
C ASP A 95 -9.18 -13.40 3.45
N PRO A 96 -10.39 -13.99 3.51
CA PRO A 96 -11.04 -14.35 4.77
C PRO A 96 -10.34 -15.45 5.56
N MET A 97 -9.56 -16.31 4.91
CA MET A 97 -8.85 -17.39 5.60
C MET A 97 -7.66 -16.86 6.38
N ALA A 98 -6.93 -15.92 5.79
CA ALA A 98 -5.79 -15.26 6.44
C ALA A 98 -6.19 -14.04 7.29
N ASP A 99 -7.45 -13.60 7.19
CA ASP A 99 -7.96 -12.32 7.68
C ASP A 99 -7.03 -11.16 7.29
N MET A 100 -6.79 -11.03 5.98
CA MET A 100 -5.77 -10.13 5.45
C MET A 100 -6.27 -9.42 4.19
N THR A 101 -6.00 -8.13 4.07
CA THR A 101 -6.25 -7.35 2.86
C THR A 101 -4.93 -6.97 2.18
N LEU A 102 -4.84 -7.26 0.88
CA LEU A 102 -3.75 -6.85 0.01
C LEU A 102 -4.17 -5.70 -0.89
N VAL A 103 -3.39 -4.62 -0.93
CA VAL A 103 -3.66 -3.43 -1.76
C VAL A 103 -2.43 -3.12 -2.58
N GLY A 104 -2.53 -3.02 -3.91
CA GLY A 104 -1.35 -2.64 -4.67
C GLY A 104 -1.62 -2.19 -6.09
N LEU A 105 -0.63 -1.54 -6.68
CA LEU A 105 -0.65 -1.13 -8.08
C LEU A 105 -0.74 -2.39 -8.93
N MET A 106 -1.89 -2.61 -9.60
CA MET A 106 -2.01 -3.72 -10.53
C MET A 106 -1.24 -3.33 -11.81
N PRO A 107 -0.34 -4.19 -12.32
CA PRO A 107 0.37 -3.87 -13.54
C PRO A 107 -0.62 -3.77 -14.71
N ASP A 108 -0.35 -2.83 -15.62
CA ASP A 108 -0.96 -2.81 -16.93
C ASP A 108 -0.32 -3.95 -17.77
N GLY A 109 -0.89 -5.16 -17.71
CA GLY A 109 -0.48 -6.30 -18.54
C GLY A 109 0.22 -7.47 -17.80
N GLU A 110 0.86 -8.35 -18.58
CA GLU A 110 1.44 -9.63 -18.12
C GLU A 110 2.73 -9.50 -17.29
N THR A 111 3.36 -8.33 -17.28
CA THR A 111 4.63 -8.14 -16.57
C THR A 111 4.45 -7.44 -15.22
N PRO A 112 4.90 -8.05 -14.11
CA PRO A 112 4.75 -7.52 -12.75
C PRO A 112 5.75 -6.39 -12.45
N HIS A 113 5.82 -5.39 -13.33
CA HIS A 113 6.73 -4.27 -13.18
C HIS A 113 6.15 -3.25 -12.18
N GLY A 114 6.39 -3.49 -10.90
CA GLY A 114 6.14 -2.52 -9.84
C GLY A 114 5.02 -2.90 -8.90
N TRP A 115 5.21 -3.98 -8.16
CA TRP A 115 4.28 -4.37 -7.11
C TRP A 115 4.63 -3.57 -5.86
N ALA A 116 3.84 -2.56 -5.51
CA ALA A 116 3.75 -2.14 -4.11
C ALA A 116 2.54 -2.86 -3.52
N ALA A 117 2.75 -4.01 -2.89
CA ALA A 117 1.70 -4.73 -2.19
C ALA A 117 1.70 -4.26 -0.73
N LEU A 118 0.57 -3.71 -0.30
CA LEU A 118 0.28 -3.34 1.06
C LEU A 118 -0.44 -4.51 1.72
N ARG A 119 0.14 -5.04 2.79
CA ARG A 119 -0.53 -5.99 3.67
C ARG A 119 -1.15 -5.23 4.83
N LEU A 120 -2.47 -5.39 5.00
CA LEU A 120 -3.26 -4.92 6.13
C LEU A 120 -3.89 -6.11 6.83
N ASP A 121 -3.93 -6.09 8.16
CA ASP A 121 -4.72 -7.04 8.93
C ASP A 121 -6.22 -6.73 8.78
N GLY A 122 -7.04 -7.77 8.66
CA GLY A 122 -8.50 -7.67 8.59
C GLY A 122 -9.06 -7.25 7.24
N ASN A 123 -10.33 -6.82 7.29
CA ASN A 123 -11.12 -6.33 6.16
C ASN A 123 -11.56 -4.86 6.35
N PRO A 124 -10.63 -3.89 6.28
CA PRO A 124 -10.94 -2.51 6.64
C PRO A 124 -11.96 -1.83 5.72
N TRP A 125 -12.20 -2.37 4.53
CA TRP A 125 -13.17 -1.83 3.57
C TRP A 125 -14.44 -2.68 3.41
N ASN A 126 -14.65 -3.65 4.31
CA ASN A 126 -15.81 -4.54 4.30
C ASN A 126 -16.08 -5.18 2.93
N ILE A 127 -15.01 -5.68 2.31
CA ILE A 127 -15.04 -6.35 1.01
C ILE A 127 -15.71 -7.72 1.20
N THR A 128 -16.98 -7.80 0.82
CA THR A 128 -17.88 -8.93 1.12
C THR A 128 -18.43 -9.62 -0.11
N HIS A 129 -18.37 -8.95 -1.27
CA HIS A 129 -18.93 -9.46 -2.51
C HIS A 129 -17.80 -9.83 -3.47
N PRO A 130 -17.82 -11.03 -4.06
CA PRO A 130 -16.84 -11.38 -5.07
C PRO A 130 -17.07 -10.52 -6.31
N THR A 131 -16.01 -9.88 -6.79
CA THR A 131 -16.03 -9.22 -8.09
C THR A 131 -15.52 -10.19 -9.15
N TYR A 132 -16.19 -10.16 -10.31
CA TYR A 132 -15.74 -10.91 -11.47
C TYR A 132 -14.46 -10.28 -12.01
N VAL A 133 -13.40 -11.07 -12.12
CA VAL A 133 -12.13 -10.69 -12.76
C VAL A 133 -11.95 -11.60 -14.00
N ALA A 134 -11.20 -11.12 -15.00
CA ALA A 134 -10.92 -11.86 -16.23
C ALA A 134 -10.42 -13.29 -15.97
N LYS A 135 -10.54 -14.16 -16.99
CA LYS A 135 -10.44 -15.63 -16.98
C LYS A 135 -9.34 -16.24 -16.09
N ASP A 136 -8.25 -15.54 -15.82
CA ASP A 136 -7.07 -16.05 -15.10
C ASP A 136 -7.11 -15.81 -13.58
N TRP A 137 -8.13 -15.11 -13.06
CA TRP A 137 -8.31 -14.87 -11.62
C TRP A 137 -9.77 -15.06 -11.20
N PRO A 138 -10.26 -16.30 -11.07
CA PRO A 138 -11.66 -16.55 -10.77
C PRO A 138 -12.03 -15.94 -9.41
N TYR A 139 -13.16 -15.23 -9.38
CA TYR A 139 -13.90 -14.68 -8.22
C TYR A 139 -13.05 -14.37 -6.97
N GLY A 140 -12.69 -13.10 -6.77
CA GLY A 140 -12.04 -12.63 -5.54
C GLY A 140 -12.91 -11.64 -4.77
N LEU A 141 -12.83 -11.64 -3.44
CA LEU A 141 -13.33 -10.53 -2.62
C LEU A 141 -12.45 -9.31 -2.89
N ARG A 142 -12.84 -8.51 -3.87
CA ARG A 142 -12.05 -7.40 -4.37
C ARG A 142 -12.89 -6.13 -4.50
N ARG A 143 -12.23 -5.00 -4.27
CA ARG A 143 -12.77 -3.65 -4.46
C ARG A 143 -11.86 -2.83 -5.36
N GLU A 144 -12.46 -2.01 -6.22
CA GLU A 144 -11.79 -1.09 -7.15
C GLU A 144 -12.06 0.36 -6.73
N TRP A 145 -11.04 1.19 -6.88
CA TRP A 145 -11.13 2.65 -6.83
C TRP A 145 -10.52 3.22 -8.10
N ARG A 146 -11.08 4.31 -8.59
CA ARG A 146 -10.60 5.01 -9.79
C ARG A 146 -10.10 6.38 -9.41
N ALA A 147 -9.19 6.91 -10.22
CA ALA A 147 -8.68 8.25 -10.03
C ALA A 147 -9.70 9.31 -10.51
N ASP A 148 -10.70 8.93 -11.32
CA ASP A 148 -11.81 9.79 -11.77
C ASP A 148 -11.38 11.16 -12.32
N GLY A 149 -10.25 11.20 -13.03
CA GLY A 149 -9.67 12.42 -13.61
C GLY A 149 -8.66 13.14 -12.72
N HIS A 150 -8.32 12.59 -11.56
CA HIS A 150 -7.23 13.04 -10.69
C HIS A 150 -5.92 12.30 -10.99
N ASP A 151 -4.79 12.89 -10.55
CA ASP A 151 -3.45 12.29 -10.71
C ASP A 151 -3.16 11.17 -9.68
N SER A 152 -4.12 10.86 -8.80
CA SER A 152 -3.94 9.87 -7.75
C SER A 152 -5.25 9.24 -7.29
N VAL A 153 -5.15 8.01 -6.79
CA VAL A 153 -6.23 7.34 -6.06
C VAL A 153 -5.93 7.39 -4.56
N MET A 154 -6.92 7.82 -3.77
CA MET A 154 -6.79 7.97 -2.32
C MET A 154 -7.72 7.01 -1.59
N LEU A 155 -7.16 6.19 -0.70
CA LEU A 155 -7.91 5.26 0.14
C LEU A 155 -7.73 5.68 1.60
N GLU A 156 -8.85 5.80 2.32
CA GLU A 156 -8.84 6.09 3.75
C GLU A 156 -9.15 4.83 4.56
N LEU A 157 -8.35 4.63 5.60
CA LEU A 157 -8.53 3.62 6.63
C LEU A 157 -8.98 4.32 7.90
N SER A 158 -10.27 4.26 8.17
CA SER A 158 -10.90 4.83 9.36
C SER A 158 -10.33 4.24 10.65
N CYS A 159 -10.55 4.96 11.75
CA CYS A 159 -10.31 4.50 13.11
C CYS A 159 -11.44 3.61 13.62
#